data_AF-A0AAE1NX66-F1
#
_entry.id   AF-A0AAE1NX66-F1
#
_cell.length_a   1.000
_cell.length_b   1.000
_cell.length_c   1.000
_cell.angle_alpha   90.00
_cell.angle_beta   90.00
_cell.angle_gamma   90.00
#
_symmetry.space_group_name_H-M   'P 1'
#
loop_
_entity.id
_entity.type
_entity.pdbx_description
1 polymer ?
#
loop_
_entity_poly.entity_id
_entity_poly.type
_entity_poly.pdbx_seq_one_letter_code
_entity_poly.pdbx_strand_id
1 'polypeptide(L)'
;MFSFHLYTGFIFCHFVIIGYASSPPDGNLNSALTLEMRKNVTSSNNLPTEHTPTTTKPQPAPENCSDQTPGKVKSCQGYNGACHQMGYECLQCDFNCSCVYGQKINVTCRPREAVECKGEKDGWSIEMTCLYCYQTEPWQHTCQGTDQCEAVSSPRETFKSNCTVSSDVLCMGRRTFLKKLPCNWTSGYKWSTALLLSITLGGFGADRFYLGHWQEGIGKLFSFGGLGVWTIIDVILIAIRYIGPADGSLYI
;
A
#
# COMPACT_ATOMS: atom_id res chain seq x y z
N MET A 1 41.36 -2.34 38.09
CA MET A 1 39.96 -2.73 37.84
C MET A 1 39.16 -1.59 37.17
N PHE A 2 39.74 -0.93 36.16
CA PHE A 2 39.07 0.12 35.35
C PHE A 2 39.26 -0.10 33.84
N SER A 3 40.18 -0.97 33.44
CA SER A 3 40.48 -1.28 32.04
C SER A 3 39.59 -2.38 31.45
N PHE A 4 38.96 -3.22 32.28
CA PHE A 4 38.02 -4.28 31.84
C PHE A 4 36.63 -3.75 31.42
N HIS A 5 36.19 -2.60 31.96
CA HIS A 5 34.89 -2.00 31.62
C HIS A 5 34.90 -1.26 30.26
N LEU A 6 36.05 -0.77 29.80
CA LEU A 6 36.16 -0.20 28.45
C LEU A 6 36.21 -1.30 27.38
N TYR A 7 36.79 -2.46 27.67
CA TYR A 7 36.89 -3.56 26.70
C TYR A 7 35.56 -4.29 26.49
N THR A 8 34.75 -4.47 27.54
CA THR A 8 33.37 -4.98 27.41
C THR A 8 32.44 -3.98 26.75
N GLY A 9 32.63 -2.67 26.99
CA GLY A 9 31.93 -1.60 26.28
C GLY A 9 32.26 -1.56 24.79
N PHE A 10 33.52 -1.74 24.40
CA PHE A 10 33.95 -1.83 23.01
C PHE A 10 33.44 -3.10 22.32
N ILE A 11 33.44 -4.25 23.00
CA ILE A 11 32.90 -5.50 22.47
C ILE A 11 31.38 -5.43 22.29
N PHE A 12 30.65 -4.84 23.24
CA PHE A 12 29.20 -4.60 23.07
C PHE A 12 28.92 -3.59 21.96
N CYS A 13 29.73 -2.56 21.81
CA CYS A 13 29.62 -1.62 20.68
C CYS A 13 29.87 -2.34 19.34
N HIS A 14 30.84 -3.27 19.29
CA HIS A 14 31.10 -4.08 18.10
C HIS A 14 29.95 -5.07 17.81
N PHE A 15 29.36 -5.69 18.84
CA PHE A 15 28.18 -6.56 18.66
C PHE A 15 26.91 -5.77 18.29
N VAL A 16 26.76 -4.54 18.76
CA VAL A 16 25.70 -3.63 18.31
C VAL A 16 25.89 -3.26 16.84
N ILE A 17 27.12 -2.90 16.42
CA ILE A 17 27.44 -2.63 15.01
C ILE A 17 27.20 -3.89 14.14
N ILE A 18 27.51 -5.09 14.66
CA ILE A 18 27.23 -6.36 13.96
C ILE A 18 25.72 -6.68 13.96
N GLY A 19 24.96 -6.31 14.98
CA GLY A 19 23.49 -6.42 15.01
C GLY A 19 22.79 -5.49 14.01
N TYR A 20 23.36 -4.31 13.76
CA TYR A 20 22.95 -3.46 12.63
C TYR A 20 23.28 -4.07 11.26
N ALA A 21 24.21 -5.03 11.18
CA ALA A 21 24.59 -5.70 9.94
C ALA A 21 23.69 -6.91 9.57
N SER A 22 22.70 -7.26 10.40
CA SER A 22 21.67 -8.25 10.04
C SER A 22 20.42 -7.65 9.37
N SER A 23 20.36 -6.34 9.18
CA SER A 23 19.45 -5.72 8.20
C SER A 23 20.17 -5.66 6.85
N PRO A 24 19.55 -6.10 5.74
CA PRO A 24 20.21 -6.10 4.43
C PRO A 24 20.72 -4.69 4.06
N PRO A 25 21.92 -4.57 3.46
CA PRO A 25 22.57 -3.30 3.22
C PRO A 25 22.05 -2.70 1.91
N ASP A 26 21.05 -1.83 1.95
CA ASP A 26 20.71 -1.01 0.79
C ASP A 26 20.23 0.38 1.25
N GLY A 27 21.15 1.35 1.29
CA GLY A 27 20.80 2.71 1.68
C GLY A 27 21.99 3.65 1.82
N ASN A 28 22.51 4.06 0.67
CA ASN A 28 23.56 5.06 0.48
C ASN A 28 23.41 6.31 1.38
N LEU A 29 24.48 6.63 2.11
CA LEU A 29 24.68 7.71 3.09
C LEU A 29 24.65 9.14 2.51
N ASN A 30 24.02 9.40 1.36
CA ASN A 30 24.19 10.66 0.62
C ASN A 30 22.90 11.39 0.23
N SER A 31 21.92 11.55 1.13
CA SER A 31 20.75 12.38 0.79
C SER A 31 20.16 13.25 1.90
N ALA A 32 20.83 13.41 3.03
CA ALA A 32 20.34 14.28 4.12
C ALA A 32 21.08 15.63 4.26
N LEU A 33 22.00 15.97 3.36
CA LEU A 33 22.72 17.24 3.40
C LEU A 33 23.04 17.71 1.97
N THR A 34 22.16 18.51 1.37
CA THR A 34 22.48 19.69 0.56
C THR A 34 21.21 20.29 -0.02
N LEU A 35 20.72 21.34 0.63
CA LEU A 35 19.98 22.42 -0.03
C LEU A 35 20.96 23.23 -0.90
N GLU A 36 20.45 23.73 -2.03
CA GLU A 36 21.09 24.60 -3.03
C GLU A 36 22.08 23.95 -4.02
N MET A 37 21.65 23.77 -5.28
CA MET A 37 22.02 24.70 -6.36
C MET A 37 21.36 24.31 -7.69
N ARG A 38 20.63 25.28 -8.24
CA ARG A 38 20.12 25.35 -9.62
C ARG A 38 21.27 25.52 -10.61
N LYS A 39 21.29 24.78 -11.74
CA LYS A 39 21.62 25.27 -13.11
C LYS A 39 21.47 24.19 -14.20
N ASN A 40 20.75 24.57 -15.26
CA ASN A 40 20.59 23.92 -16.57
C ASN A 40 21.90 23.43 -17.20
N VAL A 41 21.87 22.29 -17.90
CA VAL A 41 22.42 22.15 -19.26
C VAL A 41 21.58 21.13 -20.06
N THR A 42 21.29 21.54 -21.29
CA THR A 42 20.51 20.96 -22.37
C THR A 42 21.09 19.67 -22.96
N SER A 43 20.20 18.76 -23.36
CA SER A 43 20.25 17.81 -24.50
C SER A 43 21.54 17.07 -24.84
N SER A 44 21.49 15.73 -24.80
CA SER A 44 21.83 14.93 -26.00
C SER A 44 21.24 13.52 -25.94
N ASN A 45 20.75 13.08 -27.09
CA ASN A 45 20.24 11.74 -27.37
C ASN A 45 21.31 10.66 -27.11
N ASN A 46 20.90 9.43 -26.77
CA ASN A 46 21.21 8.20 -27.53
C ASN A 46 20.80 6.92 -26.77
N LEU A 47 20.09 6.06 -27.50
CA LEU A 47 19.83 4.62 -27.30
C LEU A 47 21.14 3.82 -27.39
N PRO A 48 21.32 2.70 -26.67
CA PRO A 48 21.11 1.36 -27.27
C PRO A 48 20.35 0.35 -26.36
N THR A 49 19.48 -0.43 -27.02
CA THR A 49 19.21 -1.90 -26.90
C THR A 49 20.23 -2.72 -26.09
N GLU A 50 19.96 -3.84 -25.43
CA GLU A 50 18.89 -4.85 -25.42
C GLU A 50 19.26 -5.85 -24.30
N HIS A 51 18.30 -6.38 -23.53
CA HIS A 51 18.37 -7.77 -23.02
C HIS A 51 16.98 -8.24 -22.54
N THR A 52 16.38 -9.06 -23.40
CA THR A 52 15.50 -10.22 -23.14
C THR A 52 14.23 -10.02 -22.29
N PRO A 53 13.06 -9.81 -22.93
CA PRO A 53 11.75 -10.01 -22.32
C PRO A 53 11.43 -11.51 -22.23
N THR A 54 11.03 -11.97 -21.04
CA THR A 54 10.35 -13.26 -20.89
C THR A 54 9.05 -13.22 -21.71
N THR A 55 9.01 -14.05 -22.75
CA THR A 55 7.89 -14.20 -23.69
C THR A 55 6.61 -14.63 -22.97
N THR A 56 5.80 -13.67 -22.51
CA THR A 56 4.35 -13.85 -22.45
C THR A 56 3.79 -13.23 -23.72
N LYS A 57 3.38 -14.11 -24.64
CA LYS A 57 2.68 -13.80 -25.90
C LYS A 57 1.66 -12.65 -25.69
N PRO A 58 1.61 -11.61 -26.55
CA PRO A 58 0.54 -10.62 -26.50
C PRO A 58 -0.79 -11.36 -26.68
N GLN A 59 -1.60 -11.43 -25.61
CA GLN A 59 -2.96 -11.89 -25.75
C GLN A 59 -3.71 -10.87 -26.62
N PRO A 60 -4.46 -11.31 -27.65
CA PRO A 60 -5.36 -10.43 -28.36
C PRO A 60 -6.32 -9.78 -27.35
N ALA A 61 -6.62 -8.49 -27.55
CA ALA A 61 -7.59 -7.78 -26.74
C ALA A 61 -8.89 -8.61 -26.69
N PRO A 62 -9.53 -8.77 -25.51
CA PRO A 62 -10.75 -9.55 -25.41
C PRO A 62 -11.82 -8.97 -26.33
N GLU A 63 -12.41 -9.79 -27.20
CA GLU A 63 -13.53 -9.45 -28.09
C GLU A 63 -14.76 -8.94 -27.32
N ASN A 64 -14.82 -9.17 -26.01
CA ASN A 64 -15.93 -8.81 -25.15
C ASN A 64 -15.45 -7.98 -23.95
N CYS A 65 -15.82 -6.69 -23.94
CA CYS A 65 -15.57 -5.75 -22.85
C CYS A 65 -16.70 -5.71 -21.81
N SER A 66 -17.65 -6.64 -21.84
CA SER A 66 -18.68 -6.77 -20.81
C SER A 66 -18.17 -7.51 -19.57
N ASP A 67 -18.85 -7.30 -18.45
CA ASP A 67 -18.53 -7.98 -17.20
C ASP A 67 -18.88 -9.48 -17.27
N GLN A 68 -17.84 -10.30 -17.35
CA GLN A 68 -17.92 -11.76 -17.45
C GLN A 68 -18.17 -12.46 -16.09
N THR A 69 -18.44 -11.72 -15.01
CA THR A 69 -18.66 -12.35 -13.72
C THR A 69 -19.87 -13.29 -13.77
N PRO A 70 -19.71 -14.60 -13.48
CA PRO A 70 -20.79 -15.56 -13.55
C PRO A 70 -21.92 -15.22 -12.57
N GLY A 71 -23.16 -15.43 -13.02
CA GLY A 71 -24.39 -14.92 -12.41
C GLY A 71 -24.58 -15.16 -10.92
N LYS A 72 -25.36 -14.23 -10.34
CA LYS A 72 -25.70 -14.01 -8.91
C LYS A 72 -24.69 -13.19 -8.12
N VAL A 73 -24.64 -11.89 -8.42
CA VAL A 73 -24.14 -10.89 -7.48
C VAL A 73 -25.08 -10.90 -6.26
N LYS A 74 -24.59 -11.37 -5.10
CA LYS A 74 -25.40 -11.47 -3.87
C LYS A 74 -26.03 -10.14 -3.46
N SER A 75 -25.38 -9.01 -3.78
CA SER A 75 -25.87 -7.64 -3.55
C SER A 75 -27.26 -7.39 -4.16
N CYS A 76 -27.60 -8.08 -5.25
CA CYS A 76 -28.82 -7.83 -6.01
C CYS A 76 -30.03 -8.67 -5.54
N GLN A 77 -29.85 -9.54 -4.53
CA GLN A 77 -30.93 -10.42 -4.05
C GLN A 77 -31.86 -9.64 -3.10
N GLY A 78 -33.16 -9.60 -3.41
CA GLY A 78 -34.18 -8.98 -2.55
C GLY A 78 -34.39 -7.48 -2.77
N TYR A 79 -33.95 -6.93 -3.91
CA TYR A 79 -34.21 -5.53 -4.26
C TYR A 79 -35.70 -5.31 -4.58
N ASN A 80 -36.36 -4.41 -3.85
CA ASN A 80 -37.81 -4.13 -4.00
C ASN A 80 -38.11 -2.78 -4.68
N GLY A 81 -37.09 -2.08 -5.16
CA GLY A 81 -37.18 -0.76 -5.80
C GLY A 81 -37.44 -0.81 -7.30
N ALA A 82 -37.36 0.36 -7.94
CA ALA A 82 -37.53 0.51 -9.38
C ALA A 82 -36.28 0.06 -10.14
N CYS A 83 -36.44 -0.56 -11.31
CA CYS A 83 -35.29 -1.12 -12.04
C CYS A 83 -34.22 -0.09 -12.42
N HIS A 84 -34.58 1.19 -12.60
CA HIS A 84 -33.65 2.27 -12.95
C HIS A 84 -32.85 2.84 -11.76
N GLN A 85 -33.22 2.51 -10.51
CA GLN A 85 -32.56 2.99 -9.28
C GLN A 85 -31.60 1.95 -8.67
N MET A 86 -31.41 0.81 -9.32
CA MET A 86 -30.48 -0.21 -8.85
C MET A 86 -29.03 0.16 -9.18
N GLY A 87 -28.10 -0.41 -8.43
CA GLY A 87 -26.68 -0.31 -8.73
C GLY A 87 -26.32 -0.98 -10.06
N TYR A 88 -25.28 -0.46 -10.73
CA TYR A 88 -24.80 -0.94 -12.02
C TYR A 88 -24.23 -2.36 -11.96
N GLU A 89 -23.93 -2.90 -10.78
CA GLU A 89 -23.55 -4.30 -10.60
C GLU A 89 -24.69 -5.29 -10.90
N CYS A 90 -25.94 -4.83 -10.82
CA CYS A 90 -27.14 -5.64 -11.07
C CYS A 90 -27.62 -5.56 -12.53
N LEU A 91 -26.97 -4.73 -13.34
CA LEU A 91 -27.29 -4.51 -14.74
C LEU A 91 -26.31 -5.24 -15.66
N GLN A 92 -26.82 -5.68 -16.81
CA GLN A 92 -26.06 -6.15 -17.95
C GLN A 92 -26.19 -5.12 -19.05
N CYS A 93 -25.08 -4.52 -19.47
CA CYS A 93 -25.06 -3.47 -20.49
C CYS A 93 -24.35 -3.93 -21.75
N ASP A 94 -24.82 -3.40 -22.88
CA ASP A 94 -24.23 -3.60 -24.19
C ASP A 94 -23.22 -2.47 -24.47
N PHE A 95 -21.93 -2.79 -24.36
CA PHE A 95 -20.85 -1.82 -24.51
C PHE A 95 -20.26 -1.82 -25.92
N ASN A 96 -19.86 -0.65 -26.40
CA ASN A 96 -18.99 -0.52 -27.57
C ASN A 96 -17.53 -0.43 -27.12
N CYS A 97 -16.77 -1.52 -27.30
CA CYS A 97 -15.38 -1.62 -26.85
C CYS A 97 -14.40 -0.72 -27.63
N SER A 98 -14.85 -0.07 -28.71
CA SER A 98 -14.02 0.80 -29.57
C SER A 98 -14.17 2.29 -29.25
N CYS A 99 -14.84 2.66 -28.16
CA CYS A 99 -14.95 4.06 -27.74
C CYS A 99 -13.59 4.64 -27.30
N VAL A 100 -13.41 5.96 -27.42
CA VAL A 100 -12.18 6.63 -26.97
C VAL A 100 -12.27 6.89 -25.47
N TYR A 101 -11.19 6.56 -24.75
CA TYR A 101 -11.09 6.78 -23.31
C TYR A 101 -11.44 8.23 -22.93
N GLY A 102 -12.35 8.40 -21.96
CA GLY A 102 -12.80 9.71 -21.48
C GLY A 102 -13.99 10.33 -22.24
N GLN A 103 -14.43 9.76 -23.36
CA GLN A 103 -15.62 10.24 -24.07
C GLN A 103 -16.91 9.83 -23.34
N LYS A 104 -17.91 10.70 -23.35
CA LYS A 104 -19.26 10.37 -22.89
C LYS A 104 -19.99 9.55 -23.96
N ILE A 105 -20.52 8.39 -23.59
CA ILE A 105 -21.25 7.48 -24.47
C ILE A 105 -22.54 7.03 -23.81
N ASN A 106 -23.57 6.77 -24.61
CA ASN A 106 -24.83 6.19 -24.16
C ASN A 106 -24.81 4.69 -24.39
N VAL A 107 -25.02 3.91 -23.33
CA VAL A 107 -25.05 2.45 -23.38
C VAL A 107 -26.40 1.94 -22.91
N THR A 108 -26.90 0.89 -23.54
CA THR A 108 -28.18 0.29 -23.17
C THR A 108 -27.94 -0.79 -22.13
N CYS A 109 -28.62 -0.67 -20.98
CA CYS A 109 -28.48 -1.57 -19.84
C CYS A 109 -29.81 -2.22 -19.51
N ARG A 110 -29.77 -3.51 -19.15
CA ARG A 110 -30.93 -4.33 -18.76
C ARG A 110 -30.67 -4.99 -17.41
N PRO A 111 -31.70 -5.23 -16.57
CA PRO A 111 -31.55 -6.05 -15.36
C PRO A 111 -31.02 -7.45 -15.69
N ARG A 112 -30.09 -7.97 -14.89
CA ARG A 112 -29.63 -9.36 -15.03
C ARG A 112 -30.79 -10.34 -14.74
N GLU A 113 -30.79 -11.49 -15.40
CA GLU A 113 -31.86 -12.50 -15.33
C GLU A 113 -32.21 -12.97 -13.89
N ALA A 114 -31.26 -12.90 -12.96
CA ALA A 114 -31.46 -13.32 -11.58
C ALA A 114 -31.99 -12.21 -10.63
N VAL A 115 -32.31 -11.02 -11.15
CA VAL A 115 -32.72 -9.85 -10.36
C VAL A 115 -34.20 -9.55 -10.59
N GLU A 116 -34.97 -9.48 -9.50
CA GLU A 116 -36.37 -9.09 -9.53
C GLU A 116 -36.48 -7.60 -9.17
N CYS A 117 -37.13 -6.80 -10.02
CA CYS A 117 -37.30 -5.36 -9.83
C CYS A 117 -38.62 -4.87 -10.45
N LYS A 118 -39.10 -3.70 -10.02
CA LYS A 118 -40.35 -3.09 -10.50
C LYS A 118 -40.08 -2.12 -11.65
N GLY A 119 -40.82 -2.23 -12.76
CA GLY A 119 -40.71 -1.32 -13.91
C GLY A 119 -40.30 -1.99 -15.21
N GLU A 120 -39.81 -1.19 -16.15
CA GLU A 120 -39.41 -1.61 -17.50
C GLU A 120 -38.14 -2.47 -17.47
N LYS A 121 -38.20 -3.66 -18.09
CA LYS A 121 -37.10 -4.64 -18.13
C LYS A 121 -36.39 -4.71 -19.49
N ASP A 122 -36.95 -4.08 -20.52
CA ASP A 122 -36.44 -4.11 -21.91
C ASP A 122 -35.16 -3.29 -22.11
N GLY A 123 -34.76 -2.57 -21.07
CA GLY A 123 -33.50 -1.84 -20.96
C GLY A 123 -33.65 -0.36 -21.28
N TRP A 124 -32.74 0.44 -20.73
CA TRP A 124 -32.72 1.88 -20.92
C TRP A 124 -31.30 2.36 -21.20
N SER A 125 -31.18 3.52 -21.84
CA SER A 125 -29.89 4.13 -22.15
C SER A 125 -29.36 4.94 -20.97
N ILE A 126 -28.09 4.72 -20.63
CA ILE A 126 -27.38 5.38 -19.54
C ILE A 126 -26.15 6.09 -20.13
N GLU A 127 -25.97 7.37 -19.80
CA GLU A 127 -24.76 8.11 -20.15
C GLU A 127 -23.64 7.70 -19.20
N MET A 128 -22.49 7.30 -19.74
CA MET A 128 -21.28 7.01 -18.98
C MET A 128 -20.04 7.55 -19.67
N THR A 129 -18.94 7.63 -18.93
CA THR A 129 -17.62 7.90 -19.52
C THR A 129 -17.02 6.59 -20.00
N CYS A 130 -16.48 6.57 -21.22
CA CYS A 130 -15.78 5.43 -21.77
C CYS A 130 -14.49 5.17 -20.98
N LEU A 131 -14.54 4.25 -20.02
CA LEU A 131 -13.42 3.77 -19.23
C LEU A 131 -13.62 2.31 -18.79
N TYR A 132 -12.52 1.56 -18.66
CA TYR A 132 -12.57 0.23 -18.04
C TYR A 132 -12.60 0.34 -16.51
N CYS A 133 -13.19 -0.66 -15.84
CA CYS A 133 -13.30 -0.68 -14.38
C CYS A 133 -11.95 -0.56 -13.65
N TYR A 134 -10.84 -1.04 -14.22
CA TYR A 134 -9.51 -0.88 -13.62
C TYR A 134 -8.90 0.53 -13.80
N GLN A 135 -9.51 1.37 -14.64
CA GLN A 135 -9.10 2.75 -14.93
C GLN A 135 -9.93 3.79 -14.15
N THR A 136 -10.83 3.34 -13.27
CA THR A 136 -11.62 4.24 -12.41
C THR A 136 -10.72 5.01 -11.45
N GLU A 137 -11.21 6.16 -11.01
CA GLU A 137 -10.49 7.02 -10.08
C GLU A 137 -10.42 6.40 -8.68
N PRO A 138 -9.42 6.74 -7.84
CA PRO A 138 -9.21 6.11 -6.54
C PRO A 138 -10.42 6.11 -5.58
N TRP A 139 -11.34 7.05 -5.72
CA TRP A 139 -12.57 7.15 -4.91
C TRP A 139 -13.76 6.38 -5.49
N GLN A 140 -13.67 5.92 -6.74
CA GLN A 140 -14.74 5.18 -7.43
C GLN A 140 -14.64 3.67 -7.20
N HIS A 141 -13.58 3.19 -6.58
CA HIS A 141 -13.39 1.78 -6.22
C HIS A 141 -12.85 1.63 -4.80
N THR A 142 -13.23 0.54 -4.15
CA THR A 142 -12.74 0.18 -2.82
C THR A 142 -11.87 -1.07 -2.94
N CYS A 143 -10.68 -1.01 -2.36
CA CYS A 143 -9.72 -2.11 -2.36
C CYS A 143 -9.63 -2.75 -0.98
N GLN A 144 -9.49 -4.07 -0.94
CA GLN A 144 -9.33 -4.81 0.31
C GLN A 144 -7.93 -4.58 0.90
N GLY A 145 -7.87 -4.17 2.17
CA GLY A 145 -6.61 -4.07 2.91
C GLY A 145 -6.02 -5.44 3.25
N THR A 146 -4.74 -5.46 3.59
CA THR A 146 -4.06 -6.62 4.17
C THR A 146 -3.22 -6.20 5.37
N ASP A 147 -3.10 -7.10 6.33
CA ASP A 147 -2.21 -7.04 7.49
C ASP A 147 -0.90 -7.82 7.27
N GLN A 148 -0.79 -8.55 6.15
CA GLN A 148 0.37 -9.39 5.82
C GLN A 148 1.40 -8.63 4.98
N CYS A 149 1.67 -7.36 5.31
CA CYS A 149 2.67 -6.56 4.61
C CYS A 149 3.36 -5.58 5.55
N GLU A 150 4.59 -5.18 5.20
CA GLU A 150 5.36 -4.21 5.95
C GLU A 150 5.22 -2.81 5.34
N ALA A 151 4.71 -1.85 6.12
CA ALA A 151 4.55 -0.46 5.70
C ALA A 151 5.85 0.35 5.76
N VAL A 152 6.82 -0.08 6.57
CA VAL A 152 8.08 0.64 6.89
C VAL A 152 9.32 -0.02 6.25
N SER A 153 9.14 -0.78 5.17
CA SER A 153 10.21 -1.40 4.39
C SER A 153 10.88 -0.41 3.42
N SER A 154 12.16 -0.63 3.09
CA SER A 154 12.90 0.13 2.08
C SER A 154 13.54 -0.82 1.06
N PRO A 155 13.11 -0.81 -0.21
CA PRO A 155 12.04 0.00 -0.80
C PRO A 155 10.65 -0.35 -0.25
N ARG A 156 9.71 0.63 -0.28
CA ARG A 156 8.36 0.42 0.28
C ARG A 156 7.64 -0.74 -0.42
N GLU A 157 7.23 -1.73 0.37
CA GLU A 157 6.51 -2.88 -0.14
C GLU A 157 5.14 -2.52 -0.72
N THR A 158 4.74 -3.32 -1.71
CA THR A 158 3.43 -3.25 -2.35
C THR A 158 2.78 -4.62 -2.34
N PHE A 159 1.47 -4.66 -2.13
CA PHE A 159 0.69 -5.90 -2.17
C PHE A 159 -0.36 -5.85 -3.27
N LYS A 160 -0.75 -7.01 -3.78
CA LYS A 160 -1.84 -7.14 -4.75
C LYS A 160 -3.16 -7.23 -3.98
N SER A 161 -4.04 -6.27 -4.21
CA SER A 161 -5.37 -6.22 -3.61
C SER A 161 -6.46 -6.45 -4.64
N ASN A 162 -7.58 -7.05 -4.20
CA ASN A 162 -8.84 -7.05 -4.95
C ASN A 162 -9.54 -5.71 -4.73
N CYS A 163 -9.70 -4.97 -5.81
CA CYS A 163 -10.45 -3.72 -5.85
C CYS A 163 -11.79 -3.95 -6.55
N THR A 164 -12.86 -3.41 -5.98
CA THR A 164 -14.21 -3.49 -6.53
C THR A 164 -14.76 -2.08 -6.75
N VAL A 165 -15.26 -1.83 -7.96
CA VAL A 165 -15.88 -0.55 -8.32
C VAL A 165 -17.21 -0.36 -7.59
N SER A 166 -17.48 0.88 -7.15
CA SER A 166 -18.72 1.30 -6.49
C SER A 166 -19.96 0.99 -7.36
N SER A 167 -21.07 0.62 -6.72
CA SER A 167 -22.37 0.34 -7.38
C SER A 167 -22.87 1.47 -8.27
N ASP A 168 -22.44 2.70 -7.98
CA ASP A 168 -22.93 3.91 -8.65
C ASP A 168 -22.04 4.34 -9.83
N VAL A 169 -21.03 3.54 -10.18
CA VAL A 169 -20.16 3.78 -11.32
C VAL A 169 -20.33 2.68 -12.36
N LEU A 170 -20.72 3.08 -13.57
CA LEU A 170 -20.79 2.21 -14.73
C LEU A 170 -19.43 2.20 -15.45
N CYS A 171 -18.90 1.00 -15.70
CA CYS A 171 -17.58 0.80 -16.28
C CYS A 171 -17.55 -0.48 -17.12
N MET A 172 -16.59 -0.56 -18.05
CA MET A 172 -16.40 -1.73 -18.91
C MET A 172 -15.48 -2.77 -18.28
N GLY A 173 -15.76 -4.04 -18.57
CA GLY A 173 -14.99 -5.20 -18.13
C GLY A 173 -15.42 -5.69 -16.75
N ARG A 174 -14.50 -6.38 -16.07
CA ARG A 174 -14.77 -6.95 -14.74
C ARG A 174 -14.75 -5.87 -13.68
N ARG A 175 -15.81 -5.81 -12.85
CA ARG A 175 -15.95 -4.84 -11.76
C ARG A 175 -14.98 -5.07 -10.60
N THR A 176 -14.52 -6.31 -10.43
CA THR A 176 -13.46 -6.68 -9.49
C THR A 176 -12.16 -6.94 -10.25
N PHE A 177 -11.11 -6.23 -9.88
CA PHE A 177 -9.80 -6.29 -10.53
C PHE A 177 -8.65 -6.25 -9.52
N LEU A 178 -7.48 -6.72 -9.94
CA LEU A 178 -6.27 -6.72 -9.12
C LEU A 178 -5.51 -5.40 -9.28
N LYS A 179 -5.15 -4.76 -8.17
CA LYS A 179 -4.32 -3.54 -8.16
C LYS A 179 -3.16 -3.70 -7.17
N LYS A 180 -1.98 -3.21 -7.54
CA LYS A 180 -0.85 -3.08 -6.60
C LYS A 180 -1.05 -1.81 -5.78
N LEU A 181 -1.07 -1.96 -4.46
CA LEU A 181 -1.21 -0.86 -3.52
C LEU A 181 -0.02 -0.81 -2.58
N PRO A 182 0.42 0.39 -2.15
CA PRO A 182 1.43 0.50 -1.11
C PRO A 182 0.88 -0.07 0.20
N CYS A 183 1.72 -0.76 0.96
CA CYS A 183 1.33 -1.22 2.29
C CYS A 183 1.11 -0.01 3.22
N ASN A 184 -0.03 0.02 3.89
CA ASN A 184 -0.38 1.03 4.89
C ASN A 184 -1.17 0.38 6.02
N TRP A 185 -0.54 -0.60 6.69
CA TRP A 185 -1.12 -1.29 7.82
C TRP A 185 -0.57 -0.76 9.15
N THR A 186 -1.41 -0.72 10.18
CA THR A 186 -1.09 -0.18 11.50
C THR A 186 -1.44 -1.21 12.58
N SER A 187 -0.51 -1.52 13.47
CA SER A 187 -0.70 -2.51 14.55
C SER A 187 -1.19 -1.90 15.88
N GLY A 188 -1.34 -0.57 15.92
CA GLY A 188 -1.79 0.14 17.13
C GLY A 188 -0.70 0.88 17.90
N TYR A 189 0.56 0.81 17.44
CA TYR A 189 1.67 1.52 18.09
C TYR A 189 1.52 3.03 17.96
N LYS A 190 1.51 3.73 19.09
CA LYS A 190 1.43 5.20 19.12
C LYS A 190 2.83 5.80 19.13
N TRP A 191 3.11 6.68 18.18
CA TRP A 191 4.42 7.35 18.10
C TRP A 191 4.72 8.16 19.38
N SER A 192 3.72 8.89 19.89
CA SER A 192 3.85 9.69 21.11
C SER A 192 4.17 8.83 22.34
N THR A 193 3.58 7.64 22.45
CA THR A 193 3.86 6.73 23.56
C THR A 193 5.28 6.17 23.48
N ALA A 194 5.73 5.78 22.28
CA ALA A 194 7.11 5.32 22.08
C ALA A 194 8.13 6.42 22.45
N LEU A 195 7.86 7.68 22.06
CA LEU A 195 8.71 8.82 22.39
C LEU A 195 8.73 9.10 23.90
N LEU A 196 7.57 9.09 24.55
CA LEU A 196 7.46 9.29 26.00
C LEU A 196 8.22 8.22 26.79
N LEU A 197 8.08 6.96 26.39
CA LEU A 197 8.81 5.83 26.99
C LEU A 197 10.32 5.96 26.77
N SER A 198 10.76 6.46 25.62
CA SER A 198 12.17 6.71 25.36
C SER A 198 12.76 7.81 26.26
N ILE A 199 12.01 8.88 26.52
CA ILE A 199 12.47 9.98 27.39
C ILE A 199 12.50 9.55 28.87
N THR A 200 11.46 8.87 29.34
CA THR A 200 11.28 8.58 30.78
C THR A 200 11.90 7.26 31.22
N LEU A 201 11.89 6.25 30.35
CA LEU A 201 12.32 4.87 30.64
C LEU A 201 13.31 4.32 29.58
N GLY A 202 13.86 5.16 28.70
CA GLY A 202 14.77 4.73 27.65
C GLY A 202 16.05 4.09 28.17
N GLY A 203 16.51 4.48 29.37
CA GLY A 203 17.69 3.89 30.00
C GLY A 203 17.49 2.41 30.35
N PHE A 204 16.25 1.99 30.57
CA PHE A 204 15.88 0.59 30.80
C PHE A 204 15.48 -0.13 29.51
N GLY A 205 15.49 0.55 28.35
CA GLY A 205 15.09 -0.01 27.06
C GLY A 205 13.58 -0.23 26.90
N ALA A 206 12.73 0.41 27.71
CA ALA A 206 11.28 0.23 27.68
C ALA A 206 10.65 0.61 26.32
N ASP A 207 11.23 1.59 25.65
CA ASP A 207 10.91 1.99 24.27
C ASP A 207 11.12 0.84 23.27
N ARG A 208 12.18 0.04 23.43
CA ARG A 208 12.48 -1.11 22.55
C ARG A 208 11.56 -2.28 22.82
N PHE A 209 11.29 -2.57 24.08
CA PHE A 209 10.30 -3.57 24.47
C PHE A 209 8.90 -3.21 23.95
N TYR A 210 8.53 -1.93 23.99
CA TYR A 210 7.25 -1.46 23.46
C TYR A 210 7.13 -1.69 21.95
N LEU A 211 8.18 -1.44 21.17
CA LEU A 211 8.18 -1.64 19.71
C LEU A 211 8.35 -3.10 19.27
N GLY A 212 8.52 -4.05 20.20
CA GLY A 212 8.75 -5.47 19.90
C GLY A 212 10.22 -5.87 19.72
N HIS A 213 11.15 -4.91 19.84
CA HIS A 213 12.60 -5.11 19.77
C HIS A 213 13.17 -5.62 21.11
N TRP A 214 12.68 -6.77 21.58
CA TRP A 214 12.99 -7.30 22.92
C TRP A 214 14.47 -7.66 23.13
N GLN A 215 15.15 -8.11 22.07
CA GLN A 215 16.57 -8.49 22.12
C GLN A 215 17.46 -7.26 22.39
N GLU A 216 17.19 -6.15 21.70
CA GLU A 216 17.88 -4.87 21.93
C GLU A 216 17.56 -4.29 23.31
N GLY A 217 16.32 -4.43 23.76
CA GLY A 217 15.88 -4.00 25.10
C GLY A 217 16.66 -4.69 26.22
N ILE A 218 16.87 -6.01 26.13
CA ILE A 218 17.66 -6.77 27.11
C ILE A 218 19.12 -6.33 27.10
N GLY A 219 19.71 -6.08 25.91
CA GLY A 219 21.07 -5.58 25.79
C GLY A 219 21.28 -4.25 26.53
N LYS A 220 20.31 -3.32 26.43
CA LYS A 220 20.34 -2.05 27.16
C LYS A 220 20.27 -2.24 28.67
N LEU A 221 19.42 -3.16 29.14
CA LEU A 221 19.26 -3.47 30.56
C LEU A 221 20.57 -3.95 31.20
N PHE A 222 21.28 -4.89 30.53
CA PHE A 222 22.56 -5.41 31.03
C PHE A 222 23.70 -4.38 30.97
N SER A 223 23.64 -3.44 30.03
CA SER A 223 24.58 -2.33 29.95
C SER A 223 24.30 -1.19 30.96
N PHE A 224 23.32 -1.37 31.87
CA PHE A 224 22.78 -0.33 32.75
C PHE A 224 22.37 0.95 31.98
N GLY A 225 21.90 0.79 30.73
CA GLY A 225 21.45 1.91 29.90
C GLY A 225 22.55 2.90 29.50
N GLY A 226 23.82 2.52 29.59
CA GLY A 226 25.02 3.31 29.26
C GLY A 226 24.88 4.82 29.49
N LEU A 227 24.86 5.24 30.76
CA LEU A 227 25.04 6.64 31.23
C LEU A 227 24.18 7.72 30.53
N GLY A 228 23.06 7.35 29.89
CA GLY A 228 22.18 8.28 29.17
C GLY A 228 22.58 8.61 27.73
N VAL A 229 23.68 8.06 27.21
CA VAL A 229 24.03 8.23 25.78
C VAL A 229 23.04 7.48 24.89
N TRP A 230 22.70 6.24 25.28
CA TRP A 230 21.71 5.43 24.58
C TRP A 230 20.35 6.11 24.52
N THR A 231 19.90 6.69 25.63
CA THR A 231 18.60 7.38 25.69
C THR A 231 18.54 8.55 24.71
N ILE A 232 19.63 9.30 24.56
CA ILE A 232 19.69 10.42 23.60
C ILE A 232 19.60 9.90 22.16
N ILE A 233 20.34 8.84 21.83
CA ILE A 233 20.32 8.23 20.50
C ILE A 233 18.92 7.70 20.17
N ASP A 234 18.29 6.99 21.10
CA ASP A 234 16.93 6.45 20.89
C ASP A 234 15.87 7.53 20.71
N VAL A 235 15.94 8.59 21.52
CA VAL A 235 15.03 9.73 21.39
C VAL A 235 15.16 10.35 20.01
N ILE A 236 16.38 10.53 19.49
CA ILE A 236 16.61 11.05 18.14
C ILE A 236 16.02 10.11 17.09
N LEU A 237 16.33 8.80 17.17
CA LEU A 237 15.89 7.81 16.18
C LEU A 237 14.36 7.63 16.12
N ILE A 238 13.69 7.68 17.26
CA ILE A 238 12.22 7.63 17.34
C ILE A 238 11.61 8.96 16.89
N ALA A 239 12.22 10.10 17.27
CA ALA A 239 11.73 11.43 16.87
C ALA A 239 11.72 11.60 15.35
N ILE A 240 12.76 11.14 14.65
CA ILE A 240 12.84 11.19 13.19
C ILE A 240 12.08 10.04 12.50
N ARG A 241 11.42 9.15 13.26
CA ARG A 241 10.72 7.94 12.76
C ARG A 241 11.60 7.01 11.93
N TYR A 242 12.91 6.99 12.20
CA TYR A 242 13.83 6.08 11.52
C TYR A 242 13.61 4.63 11.97
N ILE A 243 13.23 4.45 13.23
CA ILE A 243 12.92 3.15 13.82
C ILE A 243 11.41 3.04 13.97
N GLY A 244 10.85 2.01 13.33
CA GLY A 244 9.46 1.64 13.44
C GLY A 244 9.24 0.42 14.36
N PRO A 245 7.97 0.03 14.54
CA PRO A 245 7.58 -1.25 15.10
C PRO A 245 8.27 -2.46 14.44
N ALA A 246 8.58 -3.51 15.21
CA ALA A 246 9.22 -4.73 14.72
C ALA A 246 8.37 -5.53 13.72
N ASP A 247 7.06 -5.28 13.70
CA ASP A 247 6.12 -5.90 12.75
C ASP A 247 6.01 -5.14 11.42
N GLY A 248 6.82 -4.09 11.23
CA GLY A 248 6.81 -3.28 10.02
C GLY A 248 5.55 -2.42 9.85
N SER A 249 4.71 -2.29 10.89
CA SER A 249 3.49 -1.48 10.84
C SER A 249 3.77 0.03 10.96
N LEU A 250 2.83 0.85 10.51
CA LEU A 250 2.90 2.30 10.62
C LEU A 250 2.41 2.77 12.00
N TYR A 251 3.04 3.81 12.54
CA TYR A 251 2.57 4.47 13.76
C TYR A 251 1.18 5.10 13.58
N ILE A 252 0.38 5.07 14.64
CA ILE A 252 -0.89 5.79 14.79
C ILE A 252 -0.68 7.12 15.54
#